data_AF-A0A259DG08-F1
#
_entry.id   AF-A0A259DG08-F1
#
_cell.length_a   1.000
_cell.length_b   1.000
_cell.length_c   1.000
_cell.angle_alpha   90.00
_cell.angle_beta   90.00
_cell.angle_gamma   90.00
#
_symmetry.space_group_name_H-M   'P 1'
#
loop_
_entity.id
_entity.type
_entity.pdbx_description
1 polymer ?
#
loop_
_entity_poly.entity_id
_entity_poly.type
_entity_poly.pdbx_seq_one_letter_code
_entity_poly.pdbx_strand_id
1 'polypeptide(L)' 'MSQQETILKNAFAAALEVADPKKIVPEYLSKIFPADSEPKGRCLVVGAGKASASMATALESHAK' A
#
# COMPACT_ATOMS: atom_id res chain seq x y z
N MET A 1 -9.78 11.69 27.47
CA MET A 1 -10.43 11.76 26.14
C MET A 1 -11.88 11.37 26.32
N SER A 2 -12.80 12.06 25.63
CA SER A 2 -14.22 11.66 25.62
C SER A 2 -14.43 10.42 24.74
N GLN A 3 -15.56 9.72 24.92
CA GLN A 3 -15.89 8.56 24.10
C GLN A 3 -16.01 8.94 22.61
N GLN A 4 -16.62 10.10 22.34
CA GLN A 4 -16.77 10.63 20.97
C GLN A 4 -15.42 10.88 20.32
N GLU A 5 -14.48 11.49 21.05
CA GLU A 5 -13.13 11.75 20.56
C GLU A 5 -12.39 10.44 20.22
N THR A 6 -12.49 9.42 21.07
CA THR A 6 -11.90 8.10 20.82
C THR A 6 -12.47 7.45 19.57
N ILE A 7 -13.79 7.47 19.38
CA ILE A 7 -14.44 6.90 18.19
C ILE A 7 -13.93 7.58 16.92
N LEU A 8 -13.89 8.92 16.90
CA LEU A 8 -13.47 9.68 15.73
C LEU A 8 -11.99 9.46 15.39
N LYS A 9 -11.11 9.47 16.39
CA LYS A 9 -9.68 9.22 16.18
C LYS A 9 -9.42 7.80 15.67
N ASN A 10 -10.12 6.81 16.22
CA ASN A 10 -9.96 5.41 15.78
C ASN A 10 -10.47 5.22 14.36
N ALA A 11 -11.60 5.84 14.00
CA ALA A 11 -12.11 5.80 12.63
C ALA A 11 -11.12 6.44 11.63
N PHE A 12 -10.54 7.59 12.00
CA PHE A 12 -9.52 8.25 11.18
C PHE A 12 -8.24 7.40 11.06
N ALA A 13 -7.76 6.82 12.16
CA ALA A 13 -6.61 5.94 12.15
C ALA A 13 -6.82 4.72 11.24
N ALA A 14 -8.00 4.09 11.31
CA ALA A 14 -8.36 2.98 10.43
C ALA A 14 -8.38 3.40 8.94
N ALA A 15 -8.90 4.60 8.63
CA ALA A 15 -8.91 5.11 7.27
C ALA A 15 -7.48 5.37 6.73
N LEU A 16 -6.60 5.94 7.55
CA LEU A 16 -5.18 6.11 7.20
C LEU A 16 -4.47 4.78 7.00
N GLU A 17 -4.77 3.80 7.86
CA GLU A 17 -4.17 2.49 7.82
C GLU A 17 -4.45 1.77 6.50
N VAL A 18 -5.68 1.82 6.00
CA VAL A 18 -6.06 1.24 4.71
C VAL A 18 -5.39 1.96 3.54
N ALA A 19 -5.15 3.26 3.68
CA ALA A 19 -4.50 4.08 2.64
C ALA A 19 -2.96 4.00 2.65
N ASP A 20 -2.35 3.29 3.59
CA ASP A 20 -0.89 3.16 3.67
C ASP A 20 -0.34 2.45 2.41
N PRO A 21 0.59 3.07 1.65
CA PRO A 21 1.28 2.45 0.53
C PRO A 21 1.77 1.02 0.81
N LYS A 22 2.27 0.77 2.02
CA LYS A 22 2.81 -0.55 2.42
C LYS A 22 1.75 -1.64 2.51
N LYS A 23 0.46 -1.26 2.60
CA LYS A 23 -0.68 -2.19 2.64
C LYS A 23 -1.36 -2.27 1.29
N ILE A 24 -1.71 -1.12 0.73
CA ILE A 24 -2.54 -1.05 -0.47
C ILE A 24 -1.79 -1.55 -1.71
N VAL A 25 -0.47 -1.30 -1.83
CA VAL A 25 0.30 -1.71 -3.02
C VAL A 25 0.41 -3.24 -3.12
N PRO A 26 0.90 -3.98 -2.10
CA PRO A 26 0.93 -5.45 -2.15
C PRO A 26 -0.43 -6.10 -2.39
N GLU A 27 -1.48 -5.58 -1.74
CA GLU A 27 -2.84 -6.13 -1.86
C GLU A 27 -3.32 -6.11 -3.31
N TYR A 28 -3.15 -4.99 -4.00
CA TYR A 28 -3.61 -4.86 -5.38
C TYR A 28 -2.67 -5.54 -6.37
N LEU A 29 -1.35 -5.57 -6.13
CA LEU A 29 -0.43 -6.36 -6.96
C LEU A 29 -0.79 -7.84 -6.94
N SER A 30 -1.12 -8.40 -5.78
CA SER A 30 -1.56 -9.80 -5.64
C SER A 30 -2.89 -10.09 -6.35
N LYS A 31 -3.76 -9.08 -6.48
CA LYS A 31 -5.02 -9.19 -7.25
C LYS A 31 -4.79 -9.10 -8.75
N ILE A 32 -3.89 -8.21 -9.19
CA ILE A 32 -3.56 -7.99 -10.61
C ILE A 32 -2.75 -9.15 -11.16
N PHE A 33 -1.79 -9.64 -10.36
CA PHE A 33 -0.94 -10.78 -10.65
C PHE A 33 -1.17 -11.86 -9.60
N PRO A 34 -2.24 -12.67 -9.74
CA PRO A 34 -2.41 -13.88 -8.95
C PRO A 34 -1.17 -14.78 -8.98
N ALA A 35 -1.06 -15.68 -8.00
CA ALA A 35 0.03 -16.65 -7.93
C ALA A 35 0.27 -17.31 -9.30
N ASP A 36 1.54 -17.42 -9.68
CA ASP A 36 2.03 -17.96 -10.96
C ASP A 36 1.80 -17.10 -12.22
N SER A 37 1.15 -15.94 -12.11
CA SER A 37 0.96 -14.99 -13.23
C SER A 37 1.86 -13.75 -13.16
N GLU A 38 2.83 -13.75 -12.25
CA GLU A 38 3.75 -12.63 -12.05
C GLU A 38 4.62 -12.39 -13.28
N PRO A 39 4.80 -11.12 -13.68
CA PRO A 39 5.73 -10.76 -14.74
C PRO A 39 7.14 -11.22 -14.41
N LYS A 40 7.79 -11.92 -15.34
CA LYS A 40 9.18 -12.35 -15.21
C LYS A 40 10.12 -11.35 -15.89
N GLY A 41 11.32 -11.17 -15.33
CA GLY A 41 12.36 -10.28 -15.86
C GLY A 41 12.59 -9.03 -15.01
N ARG A 42 13.03 -7.94 -15.66
CA ARG A 42 13.36 -6.68 -14.97
C ARG A 42 12.11 -5.82 -14.81
N CYS A 43 11.92 -5.29 -13.60
CA CYS A 43 10.87 -4.33 -13.29
C CYS A 43 11.45 -2.91 -13.27
N LEU A 44 10.81 -1.97 -13.98
CA LEU A 44 11.10 -0.53 -13.87
C LEU A 44 9.93 0.14 -13.18
N VAL A 45 10.20 0.84 -12.08
CA VAL A 45 9.18 1.56 -11.30
C VAL A 45 9.23 3.04 -11.64
N VAL A 46 8.12 3.59 -12.14
CA VAL A 46 7.99 5.02 -12.43
C VAL A 46 7.03 5.63 -11.42
N GLY A 47 7.57 6.43 -10.51
CA GLY A 47 6.80 7.11 -9.48
C GLY A 47 6.54 8.58 -9.82
N ALA A 48 5.33 9.06 -9.52
CA ALA A 48 4.99 10.47 -9.59
C ALA A 48 4.20 10.90 -8.33
N GLY A 49 4.50 12.08 -7.80
CA GLY A 49 3.82 12.65 -6.64
C GLY A 49 4.46 12.33 -5.29
N LYS A 50 3.82 12.83 -4.22
CA LYS A 50 4.40 12.90 -2.86
C LYS A 50 4.68 11.53 -2.23
N ALA A 51 3.88 10.52 -2.53
CA ALA A 51 4.01 9.17 -1.97
C ALA A 51 4.84 8.21 -2.85
N SER A 52 5.36 8.71 -3.98
CA SER A 52 5.99 7.88 -5.03
C SER A 52 7.11 6.99 -4.50
N ALA A 53 8.03 7.53 -3.70
CA ALA A 53 9.11 6.78 -3.09
C ALA A 53 8.60 5.66 -2.16
N SER A 54 7.63 5.96 -1.29
CA SER A 54 7.04 4.97 -0.38
C SER A 54 6.34 3.84 -1.13
N MET A 55 5.60 4.17 -2.19
CA MET A 55 4.96 3.18 -3.06
C MET A 55 5.97 2.31 -3.82
N ALA A 56 7.06 2.92 -4.32
CA ALA A 56 8.13 2.17 -4.98
C ALA A 56 8.81 1.19 -4.01
N THR A 57 9.11 1.60 -2.78
CA THR A 57 9.64 0.71 -1.74
C THR A 57 8.66 -0.40 -1.38
N ALA A 58 7.36 -0.13 -1.35
CA ALA A 58 6.35 -1.16 -1.08
C ALA A 58 6.33 -2.24 -2.17
N LEU A 59 6.42 -1.84 -3.45
CA LEU A 59 6.54 -2.77 -4.58
C LEU A 59 7.84 -3.59 -4.49
N GLU A 60 8.98 -2.94 -4.29
CA GLU A 60 10.28 -3.62 -4.17
C GLU A 60 10.30 -4.62 -3.00
N SER A 61 9.62 -4.31 -1.90
CA SER A 61 9.53 -5.20 -0.74
C SER A 61 8.63 -6.41 -0.98
N HIS A 62 7.60 -6.27 -1.82
CA HIS A 62 6.66 -7.34 -2.15
C HIS A 62 7.18 -8.27 -3.24
N ALA A 63 7.84 -7.74 -4.26
CA ALA A 63 8.33 -8.49 -5.42
C ALA A 63 9.70 -9.15 -5.22
N LYS A 64 10.08 -9.47 -3.96
CA LYS A 64 11.33 -10.16 -3.64
C LYS A 64 11.29 -11.64 -3.97
#